data_AF-A0A2E8UXE2-F1
#
_entry.id   AF-A0A2E8UXE2-F1
#
_cell.length_a   1.000
_cell.length_b   1.000
_cell.length_c   1.000
_cell.angle_alpha   90.00
_cell.angle_beta   90.00
_cell.angle_gamma   90.00
#
_symmetry.space_group_name_H-M   'P 1'
#
loop_
_entity.id
_entity.type
_entity.pdbx_description
1 polymer ?
#
loop_
_entity_poly.entity_id
_entity_poly.type
_entity_poly.pdbx_seq_one_letter_code
_entity_poly.pdbx_strand_id
1 'polypeptide(L)'
;MTKTDDEGNGEDMPDDDIEIGEDIEVEVVLDEDANVIGTVTDDLVVASAPEGSLVDETIDVRDADGNLIVEDETVTVYDADSHVVAKSETITLPLDSE
;
A
#
# COMPACT_ATOMS: atom_id res chain seq x y z
N MET A 1 -33.71 -41.82 -21.28
CA MET A 1 -32.45 -42.61 -21.15
C MET A 1 -31.62 -42.22 -22.35
N THR A 2 -30.50 -41.54 -22.26
CA THR A 2 -29.41 -41.56 -21.26
C THR A 2 -28.85 -40.15 -21.05
N LYS A 3 -28.47 -39.84 -19.81
CA LYS A 3 -27.59 -38.73 -19.42
C LYS A 3 -26.14 -39.15 -19.66
N THR A 4 -25.30 -38.19 -20.05
CA THR A 4 -23.85 -38.15 -19.82
C THR A 4 -23.42 -36.69 -19.96
N ASP A 5 -23.51 -35.98 -18.84
CA ASP A 5 -22.40 -35.33 -18.12
C ASP A 5 -21.18 -34.95 -18.98
N ASP A 6 -20.94 -33.64 -19.12
CA ASP A 6 -19.61 -33.07 -19.26
C ASP A 6 -19.64 -31.70 -18.55
N GLU A 7 -19.42 -31.77 -17.24
CA GLU A 7 -19.09 -30.64 -16.39
C GLU A 7 -17.61 -30.31 -16.62
N GLY A 8 -17.28 -29.03 -16.79
CA GLY A 8 -15.92 -28.54 -16.62
C GLY A 8 -15.23 -28.09 -17.91
N ASN A 9 -15.42 -26.83 -18.26
CA ASN A 9 -14.32 -26.04 -18.82
C ASN A 9 -14.42 -24.62 -18.25
N GLY A 10 -14.44 -24.52 -16.93
CA GLY A 10 -13.86 -23.36 -16.26
C GLY A 10 -12.37 -23.62 -16.30
N GLU A 11 -11.68 -22.93 -17.20
CA GLU A 11 -10.23 -22.95 -17.27
C GLU A 11 -9.70 -22.62 -15.87
N ASP A 12 -8.93 -23.54 -15.29
CA ASP A 12 -8.11 -23.29 -14.12
C ASP A 12 -7.26 -22.04 -14.42
N MET A 13 -7.66 -20.88 -13.89
CA MET A 13 -6.70 -19.80 -13.72
C MET A 13 -5.68 -20.35 -12.72
N PRO A 14 -4.38 -20.41 -13.06
CA PRO A 14 -3.39 -20.94 -12.14
C PRO A 14 -3.48 -20.16 -10.82
N ASP A 15 -3.51 -20.86 -9.69
CA ASP A 15 -3.54 -20.30 -8.33
C ASP A 15 -2.29 -19.43 -7.98
N ASP A 16 -1.49 -19.05 -8.98
CA ASP A 16 -0.29 -18.20 -8.89
C ASP A 16 -0.63 -16.71 -9.16
N ASP A 17 -1.88 -16.31 -8.94
CA ASP A 17 -2.31 -14.93 -9.15
C ASP A 17 -1.87 -14.04 -7.96
N ILE A 18 -1.23 -12.91 -8.26
CA ILE A 18 -0.90 -11.88 -7.27
C ILE A 18 -2.15 -11.01 -7.05
N GLU A 19 -2.62 -10.92 -5.81
CA GLU A 19 -3.66 -9.98 -5.40
C GLU A 19 -3.03 -8.68 -4.91
N ILE A 20 -3.48 -7.53 -5.43
CA ILE A 20 -3.02 -6.21 -4.99
C ILE A 20 -4.20 -5.46 -4.38
N GLY A 21 -4.04 -5.04 -3.13
CA GLY A 21 -4.92 -4.12 -2.41
C GLY A 21 -4.22 -2.80 -2.13
N GLU A 22 -5.00 -1.73 -2.06
CA GLU A 22 -4.55 -0.37 -1.78
C GLU A 22 -5.58 0.30 -0.86
N ASP A 23 -5.10 1.03 0.15
CA ASP A 23 -5.90 1.89 1.01
C ASP A 23 -5.19 3.23 1.21
N ILE A 24 -5.91 4.33 1.06
CA ILE A 24 -5.37 5.68 1.17
C ILE A 24 -6.21 6.50 2.12
N GLU A 25 -5.57 6.99 3.18
CA GLU A 25 -6.16 7.93 4.13
C GLU A 25 -5.51 9.31 3.99
N VAL A 26 -6.32 10.37 4.06
CA VAL A 26 -5.83 11.77 4.00
C VAL A 26 -6.42 12.56 5.16
N GLU A 27 -5.55 13.06 6.03
CA GLU A 27 -5.89 13.98 7.10
C GLU A 27 -5.50 15.42 6.73
N VAL A 28 -6.45 16.34 6.88
CA VAL A 28 -6.21 17.78 6.68
C VAL A 28 -5.83 18.41 8.01
N VAL A 29 -4.66 19.05 8.07
CA VAL A 29 -4.18 19.72 9.27
C VAL A 29 -4.67 21.17 9.25
N LEU A 30 -5.33 21.58 10.33
CA LEU A 30 -5.88 22.92 10.50
C LEU A 30 -5.16 23.69 11.62
N ASP A 31 -5.09 25.01 11.50
CA ASP A 31 -4.71 25.90 12.59
C ASP A 31 -5.89 26.22 13.53
N GLU A 32 -5.66 27.08 14.52
CA GLU A 32 -6.68 27.52 15.49
C GLU A 32 -7.84 28.33 14.87
N ASP A 33 -7.62 28.91 13.70
CA ASP A 33 -8.59 29.70 12.95
C ASP A 33 -9.31 28.87 11.87
N ALA A 34 -9.09 27.56 11.84
CA ALA A 34 -9.59 26.60 10.84
C ALA A 34 -9.07 26.83 9.41
N ASN A 35 -7.90 27.44 9.25
CA ASN A 35 -7.19 27.46 7.98
C ASN A 35 -6.40 26.17 7.78
N VAL A 36 -6.32 25.70 6.54
CA VAL A 36 -5.49 24.55 6.17
C VAL A 36 -4.01 24.94 6.23
N ILE A 37 -3.22 24.17 6.96
CA ILE A 37 -1.76 24.35 7.05
C ILE A 37 -0.97 23.21 6.42
N GLY A 38 -1.65 22.13 6.02
CA GLY A 38 -1.03 20.99 5.35
C GLY A 38 -1.91 19.75 5.32
N THR A 39 -1.33 18.64 4.88
CA THR A 39 -1.96 17.32 4.89
C THR A 39 -1.00 16.24 5.37
N VAL A 40 -1.55 15.22 6.00
CA VAL A 40 -0.88 13.94 6.21
C VAL A 40 -1.60 12.91 5.35
N THR A 41 -0.90 12.27 4.44
CA THR A 41 -1.43 11.18 3.60
C THR A 41 -0.76 9.89 4.05
N ASP A 42 -1.56 8.86 4.32
CA ASP A 42 -1.12 7.51 4.63
C ASP A 42 -1.59 6.60 3.48
N ASP A 43 -0.64 6.02 2.75
CA ASP A 43 -0.87 5.16 1.58
C ASP A 43 -0.33 3.75 1.87
N LEU A 44 -1.22 2.77 1.92
CA LEU A 44 -0.91 1.38 2.20
C LEU A 44 -1.21 0.51 0.97
N VAL A 45 -0.16 -0.06 0.39
CA VAL A 45 -0.26 -1.04 -0.71
C VAL A 45 0.14 -2.42 -0.19
N VAL A 46 -0.68 -3.43 -0.51
CA VAL A 46 -0.44 -4.83 -0.16
C VAL A 46 -0.50 -5.69 -1.40
N ALA A 47 0.61 -6.34 -1.75
CA ALA A 47 0.66 -7.39 -2.76
C ALA A 47 0.78 -8.76 -2.08
N SER A 48 -0.15 -9.68 -2.36
CA SER A 48 -0.21 -11.01 -1.75
C SER A 48 -0.20 -12.11 -2.81
N ALA A 49 0.51 -13.19 -2.52
CA ALA A 49 0.62 -14.39 -3.34
C ALA A 49 0.75 -15.64 -2.43
N PRO A 50 0.63 -16.87 -2.96
CA PRO A 50 0.78 -18.07 -2.15
C PRO A 50 2.13 -18.18 -1.41
N GLU A 51 3.19 -17.58 -1.94
CA GLU A 51 4.53 -17.57 -1.36
C GLU A 51 4.72 -16.56 -0.22
N GLY A 52 3.78 -15.62 -0.03
CA GLY A 52 3.87 -14.56 0.97
C GLY A 52 3.26 -13.24 0.52
N SER A 53 3.63 -12.16 1.19
CA SER A 53 3.13 -10.82 0.85
C SER A 53 4.19 -9.73 0.99
N LEU A 54 3.99 -8.63 0.28
CA LEU A 54 4.73 -7.39 0.41
C LEU A 54 3.73 -6.32 0.83
N VAL A 55 4.05 -5.62 1.91
CA VAL A 55 3.33 -4.46 2.40
C VAL A 55 4.24 -3.26 2.23
N ASP A 56 3.77 -2.25 1.54
CA ASP A 56 4.44 -0.98 1.29
C ASP A 56 3.55 0.14 1.85
N GLU A 57 4.01 0.82 2.89
CA GLU A 57 3.28 1.87 3.60
C GLU A 57 4.08 3.16 3.46
N THR A 58 3.48 4.20 2.87
CA THR A 58 4.08 5.52 2.68
C THR A 58 3.26 6.59 3.37
N ILE A 59 3.86 7.30 4.32
CA ILE A 59 3.26 8.45 5.00
C ILE A 59 3.92 9.73 4.52
N ASP A 60 3.14 10.57 3.85
CA ASP A 60 3.57 11.86 3.36
C ASP A 60 3.01 13.01 4.20
N VAL A 61 3.88 13.93 4.62
CA VAL A 61 3.48 15.21 5.20
C VAL A 61 3.75 16.31 4.21
N ARG A 62 2.71 17.06 3.84
CA ARG A 62 2.79 18.19 2.90
C ARG A 62 2.36 19.50 3.56
N ASP A 63 2.96 20.60 3.14
CA ASP A 63 2.54 21.94 3.55
C ASP A 63 1.25 22.38 2.85
N ALA A 64 0.75 23.58 3.18
CA ALA A 64 -0.47 24.14 2.60
C ALA A 64 -0.37 24.40 1.08
N ASP A 65 0.84 24.53 0.54
CA ASP A 65 1.11 24.73 -0.89
C ASP A 65 1.26 23.38 -1.63
N GLY A 66 1.24 22.26 -0.90
CA GLY A 66 1.38 20.90 -1.42
C GLY A 66 2.84 20.44 -1.56
N ASN A 67 3.81 21.18 -1.03
CA ASN A 67 5.21 20.75 -1.03
C ASN A 67 5.41 19.64 0.02
N LEU A 68 6.18 18.62 -0.33
CA LEU A 68 6.58 17.59 0.63
C LEU A 68 7.48 18.20 1.71
N ILE A 69 7.17 17.90 2.97
CA ILE A 69 7.98 18.24 4.14
C ILE A 69 8.80 17.02 4.56
N VAL A 70 8.16 15.86 4.61
CA VAL A 70 8.76 14.57 4.95
C VAL A 70 7.91 13.46 4.35
N GLU A 71 8.59 12.39 3.92
CA GLU A 71 7.99 11.11 3.56
C GLU A 71 8.66 10.03 4.42
N ASP A 72 7.85 9.15 4.99
CA ASP A 72 8.28 7.95 5.72
C ASP A 72 7.70 6.73 5.01
N GLU A 73 8.58 5.89 4.47
CA GLU A 73 8.21 4.68 3.74
C GLU A 73 8.67 3.45 4.53
N THR A 74 7.75 2.56 4.85
CA THR A 74 8.03 1.25 5.46
C THR A 74 7.62 0.13 4.51
N VAL A 75 8.59 -0.66 4.07
CA VAL A 75 8.36 -1.87 3.28
C VAL A 75 8.61 -3.10 4.13
N THR A 76 7.61 -3.98 4.23
CA THR A 76 7.68 -5.24 4.97
C THR A 76 7.35 -6.41 4.06
N VAL A 77 8.23 -7.43 4.06
CA VAL A 77 8.03 -8.67 3.30
C VAL A 77 7.73 -9.80 4.27
N TYR A 78 6.66 -10.54 3.99
CA TYR A 78 6.19 -11.69 4.73
C TYR A 78 6.35 -12.97 3.90
N ASP A 79 6.69 -14.08 4.55
CA ASP A 79 6.58 -15.40 3.95
C ASP A 79 5.13 -15.93 3.97
N ALA A 80 4.90 -17.09 3.35
CA ALA A 80 3.60 -17.77 3.30
C ALA A 80 2.98 -18.06 4.69
N ASP A 81 3.81 -18.14 5.74
CA ASP A 81 3.37 -18.37 7.12
C ASP A 81 3.14 -17.04 7.88
N SER A 82 3.15 -15.91 7.18
CA SER A 82 3.01 -14.55 7.71
C SER A 82 4.13 -14.12 8.67
N HIS A 83 5.33 -14.68 8.54
CA HIS A 83 6.50 -14.18 9.26
C HIS A 83 7.22 -13.11 8.46
N VAL A 84 7.68 -12.06 9.14
CA VAL A 84 8.53 -11.02 8.53
C VAL A 84 9.89 -11.61 8.16
N VAL A 85 10.22 -11.59 6.86
CA VAL A 85 11.51 -12.03 6.33
C VAL A 85 12.43 -10.86 6.00
N ALA A 86 11.87 -9.69 5.71
CA ALA A 86 12.61 -8.45 5.51
C ALA A 86 11.76 -7.25 5.92
N LYS A 87 12.42 -6.20 6.41
CA LYS A 87 11.83 -4.90 6.67
C LYS A 87 12.84 -3.82 6.33
N SER A 88 12.41 -2.79 5.63
CA SER A 88 13.17 -1.56 5.39
C SER A 88 12.30 -0.35 5.71
N GLU A 89 12.96 0.72 6.11
CA GLU A 89 12.35 2.00 6.42
C GLU A 89 13.22 3.09 5.80
N THR A 90 12.60 3.99 5.05
CA THR A 90 13.24 5.10 4.36
C THR A 90 12.57 6.39 4.77
N ILE A 91 13.34 7.34 5.31
CA ILE A 91 12.86 8.71 5.54
C ILE A 91 13.43 9.62 4.49
N THR A 92 12.58 10.24 3.68
CA THR A 92 12.95 11.24 2.69
C THR A 92 12.68 12.64 3.25
N LEU A 93 13.72 13.46 3.28
CA LEU A 93 13.64 14.88 3.60
C LEU A 93 14.05 15.69 2.37
N PRO A 94 13.16 16.52 1.79
CA PRO A 94 13.54 17.42 0.74
C PRO A 94 14.59 18.40 1.26
N LEU A 95 15.63 18.62 0.46
CA LEU A 95 16.60 19.68 0.70
C LEU A 95 16.01 20.96 0.13
N ASP A 96 15.87 22.00 0.97
CA ASP A 96 15.54 23.34 0.50
C ASP A 96 16.46 23.70 -0.67
N SER A 97 15.89 23.96 -1.85
CA SER A 97 16.63 24.63 -2.91
C SER A 97 16.69 26.12 -2.55
N GLU A 98 17.85 26.59 -2.09
CA GLU A 98 18.16 28.02 -1.97
C GLU A 98 17.89 28.81 -3.26
#